data_AF-A0A2K8U9T5-F1
#
_entry.id   AF-A0A2K8U9T5-F1
#
_cell.length_a   1.000
_cell.length_b   1.000
_cell.length_c   1.000
_cell.angle_alpha   90.00
_cell.angle_beta   90.00
_cell.angle_gamma   90.00
#
_symmetry.space_group_name_H-M   'P 1'
#
loop_
_entity.id
_entity.type
_entity.pdbx_description
1 polymer ?
#
loop_
_entity_poly.entity_id
_entity_poly.type
_entity_poly.pdbx_seq_one_letter_code
_entity_poly.pdbx_strand_id
1 'polypeptide(L)'
;MNASHPSAPDLSADQAQPVSQAKPRATAFDALGFRKTVAELQEEIRAPYTADNLPWIIGYSGGKDSTTTLQLIWTAIAALPPDSTRKTVHIISTDTLVENPIVSAWVGNSIEVMRKAAAGISKRIDSSMHGRAPVLGG
;
A
#
# COMPACT_ATOMS: atom_id res chain seq x y z
N MET A 1 30.77 -9.03 -64.16
CA MET A 1 29.34 -8.92 -63.77
C MET A 1 28.74 -10.31 -63.73
N ASN A 2 28.60 -10.93 -62.55
CA ASN A 2 27.38 -11.58 -62.07
C ASN A 2 27.62 -12.09 -60.65
N ALA A 3 26.68 -11.80 -59.75
CA ALA A 3 26.73 -12.16 -58.34
C ALA A 3 26.19 -13.58 -58.12
N SER A 4 26.66 -14.28 -57.10
CA SER A 4 25.95 -15.46 -56.55
C SER A 4 26.16 -15.52 -55.05
N HIS A 5 25.03 -15.36 -54.35
CA HIS A 5 24.84 -15.35 -52.90
C HIS A 5 25.24 -16.68 -52.22
N PRO A 6 25.64 -16.67 -50.93
CA PRO A 6 25.59 -17.87 -50.09
C PRO A 6 24.19 -18.11 -49.52
N SER A 7 23.78 -19.38 -49.51
CA SER A 7 22.51 -19.93 -49.04
C SER A 7 22.23 -19.67 -47.55
N ALA A 8 20.96 -19.47 -47.20
CA ALA A 8 20.47 -19.29 -45.83
C ALA A 8 20.60 -20.60 -44.99
N PRO A 9 20.80 -20.50 -43.66
CA PRO A 9 20.76 -21.66 -42.80
C PRO A 9 19.31 -22.11 -42.52
N ASP A 10 19.17 -23.43 -42.42
CA ASP A 10 17.96 -24.22 -42.22
C ASP A 10 17.26 -23.91 -40.88
N LEU A 11 15.95 -23.64 -40.94
CA LEU A 11 15.08 -23.40 -39.79
C LEU A 11 14.54 -24.75 -39.29
N SER A 12 15.35 -25.50 -38.53
CA SER A 12 14.84 -26.66 -37.79
C SER A 12 14.01 -26.20 -36.60
N ALA A 13 12.73 -26.56 -36.62
CA ALA A 13 11.66 -26.20 -35.70
C ALA A 13 12.04 -26.26 -34.20
N ASP A 14 11.79 -25.13 -33.53
CA ASP A 14 11.74 -25.00 -32.07
C ASP A 14 10.57 -25.85 -31.54
N GLN A 15 10.88 -27.02 -30.99
CA GLN A 15 9.91 -27.87 -30.30
C GLN A 15 9.55 -27.22 -28.96
N ALA A 16 8.47 -26.43 -28.96
CA ALA A 16 7.90 -25.89 -27.74
C ALA A 16 7.50 -27.03 -26.78
N GLN A 17 8.21 -27.14 -25.65
CA GLN A 17 7.83 -28.02 -24.56
C GLN A 17 6.51 -27.55 -23.92
N PRO A 18 5.63 -28.47 -23.48
CA PRO A 18 4.36 -28.10 -22.88
C PRO A 18 4.59 -27.41 -21.54
N VAL A 19 4.04 -26.20 -21.40
CA VAL A 19 4.09 -25.41 -20.16
C VAL A 19 3.34 -26.19 -19.07
N SER A 20 4.08 -26.66 -18.06
CA SER A 20 3.55 -27.39 -16.91
C SER A 20 2.38 -26.64 -16.26
N GLN A 21 1.19 -27.28 -16.20
CA GLN A 21 0.04 -26.74 -15.49
C GLN A 21 0.35 -26.62 -13.98
N ALA A 22 0.65 -25.41 -13.53
CA ALA A 22 0.90 -25.13 -12.13
C ALA A 22 -0.40 -25.26 -11.31
N LYS A 23 -0.32 -25.97 -10.18
CA LYS A 23 -1.43 -26.11 -9.22
C LYS A 23 -1.87 -24.71 -8.75
N PRO A 24 -3.18 -24.39 -8.70
CA PRO A 24 -3.62 -23.07 -8.25
C PRO A 24 -3.10 -22.78 -6.85
N ARG A 25 -2.45 -21.63 -6.66
CA ARG A 25 -2.04 -21.18 -5.32
C ARG A 25 -3.29 -20.77 -4.54
N ALA A 26 -3.49 -21.36 -3.37
CA ALA A 26 -4.55 -20.94 -2.46
C ALA A 26 -4.36 -19.47 -2.08
N THR A 27 -5.45 -18.70 -2.11
CA THR A 27 -5.45 -17.27 -1.77
C THR A 27 -6.42 -16.99 -0.63
N ALA A 28 -6.17 -15.90 0.11
CA ALA A 28 -7.08 -15.42 1.16
C ALA A 28 -8.48 -15.06 0.62
N PHE A 29 -8.65 -14.98 -0.70
CA PHE A 29 -9.90 -14.63 -1.37
C PHE A 29 -10.69 -15.86 -1.84
N ASP A 30 -10.17 -17.08 -1.69
CA ASP A 30 -10.81 -18.28 -2.24
C ASP A 30 -12.17 -18.57 -1.57
N ALA A 31 -12.30 -18.26 -0.28
CA ALA A 31 -13.51 -18.56 0.49
C ALA A 31 -14.68 -17.59 0.22
N LEU A 32 -14.39 -16.28 0.16
CA LEU A 32 -15.42 -15.23 0.13
C LEU A 32 -15.37 -14.36 -1.12
N GLY A 33 -14.30 -14.46 -1.90
CA GLY A 33 -13.99 -13.54 -2.99
C GLY A 33 -13.46 -12.20 -2.50
N PHE A 34 -12.68 -11.53 -3.36
CA PHE A 34 -11.94 -10.30 -3.03
C PHE A 34 -12.80 -9.22 -2.33
N ARG A 35 -13.98 -8.89 -2.89
CA ARG A 35 -14.81 -7.79 -2.40
C ARG A 35 -15.36 -8.06 -0.99
N LYS A 36 -15.81 -9.29 -0.72
CA LYS A 36 -16.37 -9.64 0.59
C LYS A 36 -15.28 -9.71 1.65
N THR A 37 -14.13 -10.31 1.32
CA THR A 37 -12.96 -10.31 2.22
C THR A 37 -12.55 -8.89 2.61
N VAL A 38 -12.51 -7.94 1.66
CA VAL A 38 -12.19 -6.54 1.96
C VAL A 38 -13.25 -5.90 2.85
N ALA A 39 -14.54 -6.16 2.61
CA ALA A 39 -15.61 -5.64 3.44
C ALA A 39 -15.54 -6.16 4.88
N GLU A 40 -15.27 -7.45 5.07
CA GLU A 40 -15.09 -8.04 6.41
C GLU A 40 -13.89 -7.45 7.15
N LEU A 41 -12.75 -7.29 6.46
CA LEU A 41 -11.58 -6.62 7.04
C LEU A 41 -11.90 -5.18 7.47
N GLN A 42 -12.73 -4.46 6.73
CA GLN A 42 -13.16 -3.12 7.13
C GLN A 42 -14.03 -3.13 8.38
N GLU A 43 -14.93 -4.12 8.55
CA GLU A 43 -15.69 -4.27 9.79
C GLU A 43 -14.80 -4.65 10.99
N GLU A 44 -13.85 -5.56 10.78
CA GLU A 44 -12.85 -5.93 11.79
C GLU A 44 -12.01 -4.74 12.24
N ILE A 45 -11.74 -3.77 11.35
CA ILE A 45 -11.05 -2.52 11.69
C ILE A 45 -11.96 -1.57 12.48
N ARG A 46 -13.26 -1.47 12.13
CA ARG A 46 -14.20 -0.56 12.81
C ARG A 46 -14.45 -0.97 14.27
N ALA A 47 -14.46 -2.26 14.56
CA ALA A 47 -14.68 -2.77 15.92
C ALA A 47 -13.70 -2.17 16.95
N PRO A 48 -12.36 -2.29 16.81
CA PRO A 48 -11.41 -1.66 17.71
C PRO A 48 -11.35 -0.13 17.54
N TYR A 49 -11.68 0.42 16.36
CA TYR A 49 -11.71 1.88 16.17
C TYR A 49 -12.81 2.54 17.02
N THR A 50 -13.96 1.88 17.19
CA THR A 50 -15.11 2.44 17.93
C THR A 50 -15.15 2.02 19.40
N ALA A 51 -14.33 1.05 19.81
CA ALA A 51 -14.31 0.52 21.16
C ALA A 51 -13.86 1.54 22.23
N ASP A 52 -13.03 2.52 21.85
CA ASP A 52 -12.51 3.54 22.76
C ASP A 52 -12.09 4.82 22.00
N ASN A 53 -11.63 5.85 22.73
CA ASN A 53 -11.18 7.12 22.16
C ASN A 53 -9.65 7.32 22.16
N LEU A 54 -8.86 6.28 22.44
CA LEU A 54 -7.40 6.36 22.44
C LEU A 54 -6.89 6.62 21.01
N PRO A 55 -6.00 7.61 20.81
CA PRO A 55 -5.50 7.95 19.50
C PRO A 55 -4.74 6.77 18.88
N TRP A 56 -4.90 6.58 17.57
CA TRP A 56 -4.13 5.60 16.81
C TRP A 56 -2.90 6.23 16.20
N ILE A 57 -1.83 5.46 16.13
CA ILE A 57 -0.61 5.82 15.41
C ILE A 57 -0.37 4.74 14.36
N ILE A 58 -0.27 5.14 13.10
CA ILE A 58 -0.06 4.25 11.96
C ILE A 58 1.31 4.58 11.36
N GLY A 59 2.20 3.59 11.36
CA GLY A 59 3.47 3.67 10.64
C GLY A 59 3.26 3.53 9.13
N TYR A 60 3.77 4.47 8.35
CA TYR A 60 3.70 4.50 6.90
C TYR A 60 5.11 4.60 6.31
N SER A 61 5.55 3.55 5.62
CA SER A 61 6.84 3.52 4.91
C SER A 61 6.72 3.89 3.44
N GLY A 62 5.49 3.93 2.91
CA GLY A 62 5.25 4.05 1.48
C GLY A 62 5.37 2.77 0.67
N GLY A 63 5.66 1.64 1.31
CA GLY A 63 5.61 0.34 0.66
C GLY A 63 4.17 -0.10 0.37
N LYS A 64 4.02 -1.17 -0.42
CA LYS A 64 2.71 -1.77 -0.76
C LYS A 64 1.91 -2.14 0.50
N ASP A 65 2.54 -2.76 1.49
CA ASP A 65 1.85 -3.32 2.64
C ASP A 65 1.32 -2.21 3.56
N SER A 66 2.15 -1.19 3.83
CA SER A 66 1.73 -0.03 4.62
C SER A 66 0.68 0.81 3.88
N THR A 67 0.80 0.93 2.56
CA THR A 67 -0.19 1.65 1.74
C THR A 67 -1.53 0.93 1.73
N THR A 68 -1.54 -0.40 1.53
CA THR A 68 -2.75 -1.21 1.57
C THR A 68 -3.40 -1.18 2.95
N THR A 69 -2.61 -1.33 4.02
CA THR A 69 -3.11 -1.27 5.40
C THR A 69 -3.76 0.07 5.69
N LEU A 70 -3.08 1.18 5.36
CA LEU A 70 -3.62 2.52 5.56
C LEU A 70 -4.88 2.76 4.74
N GLN A 71 -4.93 2.28 3.50
CA GLN A 71 -6.12 2.39 2.65
C GLN A 71 -7.31 1.63 3.23
N LEU A 72 -7.11 0.42 3.77
CA LEU A 72 -8.16 -0.34 4.43
C LEU A 72 -8.70 0.40 5.66
N ILE A 73 -7.80 0.93 6.50
CA ILE A 73 -8.18 1.70 7.69
C ILE A 73 -8.94 2.97 7.31
N TRP A 74 -8.41 3.72 6.34
CA TRP A 74 -9.01 4.97 5.89
C TRP A 74 -10.42 4.75 5.35
N THR A 75 -10.59 3.75 4.48
CA THR A 75 -11.90 3.44 3.88
C THR A 75 -12.89 2.88 4.91
N ALA A 76 -12.42 2.09 5.88
CA ALA A 76 -13.24 1.62 6.99
C ALA A 76 -13.79 2.78 7.82
N ILE A 77 -12.93 3.74 8.21
CA ILE A 77 -13.31 4.88 9.05
C ILE A 77 -14.16 5.88 8.26
N ALA A 78 -13.83 6.17 7.00
CA ALA A 78 -14.57 7.12 6.17
C ALA A 78 -16.03 6.71 5.90
N ALA A 79 -16.34 5.42 6.05
CA ALA A 79 -17.71 4.90 5.93
C ALA A 79 -18.52 4.99 7.23
N LEU A 80 -17.91 5.35 8.36
CA LEU A 80 -18.62 5.53 9.62
C LEU A 80 -19.45 6.82 9.62
N PRO A 81 -20.56 6.87 10.39
CA PRO A 81 -21.27 8.11 10.63
C PRO A 81 -20.35 9.17 11.26
N PRO A 82 -20.54 10.47 10.97
CA PRO A 82 -19.68 11.55 11.49
C PRO A 82 -19.54 11.56 13.02
N ASP A 83 -20.58 11.15 13.74
CA ASP A 83 -20.58 11.10 15.21
C ASP A 83 -19.75 9.94 15.78
N SER A 84 -19.37 8.96 14.95
CA SER A 84 -18.58 7.79 15.34
C SER A 84 -17.08 7.97 15.03
N THR A 85 -16.70 9.00 14.27
CA THR A 85 -15.29 9.31 13.94
C THR A 85 -14.67 10.26 14.97
N ARG A 86 -14.64 9.84 16.24
CA ARG A 86 -14.16 10.68 17.36
C ARG A 86 -12.67 10.51 17.64
N LYS A 87 -12.13 9.33 17.33
CA LYS A 87 -10.76 8.92 17.59
C LYS A 87 -9.80 9.55 16.59
N THR A 88 -8.79 10.25 17.10
CA THR A 88 -7.69 10.83 16.30
C THR A 88 -6.79 9.72 15.74
N VAL A 89 -6.39 9.84 14.48
CA VAL A 89 -5.46 8.92 13.82
C VAL A 89 -4.25 9.71 13.33
N HIS A 90 -3.06 9.34 13.81
CA HIS A 90 -1.78 9.90 13.40
C HIS A 90 -1.12 8.98 12.39
N ILE A 91 -0.63 9.55 11.29
CA ILE A 91 0.16 8.81 10.30
C ILE A 91 1.59 9.31 10.42
N ILE A 92 2.50 8.42 10.79
CA ILE A 92 3.91 8.72 10.96
C ILE A 92 4.75 7.96 9.94
N SER A 93 5.76 8.61 9.39
CA SER A 93 6.77 7.98 8.54
C SER A 93 8.13 8.20 9.18
N THR A 94 8.97 7.17 9.17
CA THR A 94 10.36 7.25 9.64
C THR A 94 11.26 7.32 8.42
N ASP A 95 11.82 8.50 8.18
CA ASP A 95 12.86 8.73 7.17
C ASP A 95 14.19 8.29 7.76
N THR A 96 14.81 7.29 7.14
CA THR A 96 16.10 6.75 7.56
C THR A 96 17.29 7.51 6.98
N LEU A 97 17.06 8.53 6.14
CA LEU A 97 18.08 9.28 5.38
C LEU A 97 18.98 8.43 4.45
N VAL A 98 18.74 7.11 4.35
CA VAL A 98 19.47 6.19 3.45
C VAL A 98 18.65 5.82 2.21
N GLU A 99 17.44 6.36 2.11
CA GLU A 99 16.51 6.06 1.02
C GLU A 99 16.91 6.76 -0.29
N ASN A 100 16.60 6.13 -1.41
CA ASN A 100 16.76 6.74 -2.72
C ASN A 100 15.93 8.04 -2.77
N PRO A 101 16.49 9.19 -3.22
CA PRO A 101 15.78 10.48 -3.28
C PRO A 101 14.42 10.44 -3.98
N ILE A 102 14.26 9.53 -4.94
CA ILE A 102 12.98 9.30 -5.64
C ILE A 102 11.92 8.72 -4.69
N VAL A 103 12.32 7.78 -3.83
CA VAL A 103 11.44 7.12 -2.87
C VAL A 103 11.00 8.11 -1.79
N SER A 104 11.93 8.87 -1.20
CA SER A 104 11.60 9.87 -0.18
C SER A 104 10.68 10.96 -0.73
N ALA A 105 10.91 11.43 -1.96
CA ALA A 105 10.02 12.37 -2.64
C ALA A 105 8.60 11.80 -2.85
N TRP A 106 8.49 10.52 -3.23
CA TRP A 106 7.21 9.84 -3.40
C TRP A 106 6.45 9.67 -2.07
N VAL A 107 7.16 9.33 -0.98
CA VAL A 107 6.58 9.22 0.36
C VAL A 107 6.06 10.58 0.83
N GLY A 108 6.86 11.63 0.68
CA GLY A 108 6.48 13.01 1.01
C GLY A 108 5.25 13.47 0.23
N ASN A 109 5.20 13.23 -1.08
CA ASN A 109 4.03 13.55 -1.90
C ASN A 109 2.79 12.78 -1.47
N SER A 110 2.93 11.48 -1.17
CA SER A 110 1.83 10.65 -0.67
C SER A 110 1.25 11.20 0.63
N ILE A 111 2.11 11.63 1.56
CA ILE A 111 1.68 12.23 2.84
C ILE A 111 0.93 13.54 2.60
N GLU A 112 1.41 14.41 1.70
CA GLU A 112 0.71 15.67 1.41
C GLU A 112 -0.66 15.44 0.75
N VAL A 113 -0.77 14.43 -0.13
CA VAL A 113 -2.06 14.03 -0.72
C VAL A 113 -3.01 13.55 0.38
N MET A 114 -2.54 12.69 1.29
CA MET A 114 -3.34 12.23 2.43
C MET A 114 -3.78 13.38 3.33
N ARG A 115 -2.87 14.32 3.63
CA ARG A 115 -3.19 15.51 4.44
C ARG A 115 -4.30 16.37 3.79
N LYS A 116 -4.27 16.54 2.47
CA LYS A 116 -5.33 17.25 1.73
C LYS A 116 -6.65 16.49 1.75
N ALA A 117 -6.62 15.16 1.57
CA ALA A 117 -7.82 14.33 1.62
C ALA A 117 -8.47 14.31 3.02
N ALA A 118 -7.65 14.29 4.08
CA ALA A 118 -8.11 14.34 5.48
C ALA A 118 -8.95 15.59 5.79
N ALA A 119 -8.65 16.73 5.15
CA ALA A 119 -9.39 17.97 5.38
C ALA A 119 -10.90 17.85 5.07
N GLY A 120 -11.29 16.90 4.21
CA GLY A 120 -12.70 16.62 3.88
C GLY A 120 -13.38 15.55 4.75
N ILE A 121 -12.63 14.74 5.49
CA ILE A 121 -13.13 13.51 6.16
C ILE A 121 -13.29 13.70 7.68
N SER A 122 -13.37 14.97 8.15
CA SER A 122 -13.35 15.40 9.55
C SER A 122 -11.94 15.76 10.06
N LYS A 123 -11.85 16.85 10.83
CA LYS A 123 -10.67 17.67 11.13
C LYS A 123 -9.54 17.00 11.97
N ARG A 124 -9.39 15.67 11.98
CA ARG A 124 -8.61 14.96 13.02
C ARG A 124 -7.68 13.84 12.56
N ILE A 125 -7.25 13.85 11.30
CA ILE A 125 -6.05 13.09 10.90
C ILE A 125 -4.88 14.06 10.90
N ASP A 126 -4.07 14.03 11.97
CA ASP A 126 -2.85 14.82 12.06
C ASP A 126 -1.67 14.00 11.53
N SER A 127 -1.19 14.36 10.34
CA SER A 127 -0.04 13.71 9.69
C SER A 127 1.29 14.31 10.13
N SER A 128 1.46 14.62 11.43
CA SER A 128 2.67 15.26 11.94
C SER A 128 3.90 14.36 11.72
N MET A 129 4.74 14.75 10.75
CA MET A 129 6.07 14.18 10.53
C MET A 129 6.96 14.49 11.74
N HIS A 130 7.05 13.55 12.68
CA HIS A 130 8.07 13.60 13.74
C HIS A 130 9.34 12.89 13.26
N GLY A 131 9.99 13.46 12.24
CA GLY A 131 11.32 13.06 11.80
C GLY A 131 12.41 13.67 12.68
N ARG A 132 12.44 13.34 13.98
CA ARG A 132 13.61 13.58 14.85
C ARG A 132 13.71 12.51 15.92
N ALA A 133 14.57 11.51 15.70
CA ALA A 133 15.28 10.92 16.83
C ALA A 133 16.21 12.01 17.40
N PRO A 134 16.18 12.33 18.71
CA PRO A 134 17.21 13.15 19.29
C PRO A 134 18.51 12.35 19.21
N VAL A 135 19.50 12.89 18.49
CA VAL A 135 20.87 12.41 18.63
C VAL A 135 21.30 12.78 20.04
N LEU A 136 21.21 11.82 20.97
CA LEU A 136 21.83 11.95 22.28
C LEU A 136 23.34 11.72 22.11
N GLY A 137 24.13 12.72 22.50
CA GLY A 137 25.59 12.65 22.61
C GLY A 137 26.30 13.54 21.59
N GLY A 138 27.24 14.41 21.96
CA GLY A 138 27.88 14.72 23.25
C GLY A 138 28.79 15.93 23.08
#